data_AF-A0A940UPE8-F1
#
_entry.id   AF-A0A940UPE8-F1
#
_cell.length_a   1.000
_cell.length_b   1.000
_cell.length_c   1.000
_cell.angle_alpha   90.00
_cell.angle_beta   90.00
_cell.angle_gamma   90.00
#
_symmetry.space_group_name_H-M   'P 1'
#
loop_
_entity.id
_entity.type
_entity.pdbx_description
1 polymer ?
#
loop_
_entity_poly.entity_id
_entity_poly.type
_entity_poly.pdbx_seq_one_letter_code
_entity_poly.pdbx_strand_id
1 'polypeptide(L)'
;ELSAAATGIHIFKYKRRALVLSSIPSGLAGCIFVLYAGYIDPDTVLGHDKTLLPVVIAMLGGSGQLFGPIVGGVIFRGIDVALKNYLLLPIPALGIYGLILMGLGLFMPKGILNRVSKKHKE
;
A
#
# COMPACT_ATOMS: atom_id res chain seq x y z
N GLU A 1 0.43 13.02 -20.23
CA GLU A 1 1.31 12.30 -21.17
C GLU A 1 1.29 12.93 -22.56
N LEU A 2 0.11 13.19 -23.16
CA LEU A 2 -0.01 13.89 -24.44
C LEU A 2 0.74 15.23 -24.49
N SER A 3 0.63 16.07 -23.45
CA SER A 3 1.33 17.36 -23.39
C SER A 3 2.86 17.25 -23.27
N ALA A 4 3.36 16.16 -22.68
CA ALA A 4 4.80 15.91 -22.55
C ALA A 4 5.40 15.31 -23.84
N ALA A 5 4.61 14.52 -24.57
CA ALA A 5 5.01 14.01 -25.88
C ALA A 5 5.10 15.15 -26.91
N ALA A 6 4.17 16.11 -26.85
CA ALA A 6 4.14 17.26 -27.75
C ALA A 6 5.34 18.23 -27.56
N THR A 7 5.95 18.25 -26.38
CA THR A 7 7.14 19.08 -26.07
C THR A 7 8.46 18.36 -26.31
N GLY A 8 8.46 17.17 -26.94
CA GLY A 8 9.67 16.42 -27.27
C GLY A 8 10.29 15.66 -26.09
N ILE A 9 9.59 15.52 -24.97
CA ILE A 9 10.09 14.78 -23.80
C ILE A 9 9.93 13.28 -24.05
N HIS A 10 11.04 12.53 -23.98
CA HIS A 10 11.00 11.07 -24.06
C HIS A 10 10.41 10.44 -22.78
N ILE A 11 9.08 10.38 -22.71
CA ILE A 11 8.30 9.84 -21.57
C ILE A 11 8.78 8.44 -21.16
N PHE A 12 9.14 7.59 -22.13
CA PHE A 12 9.59 6.23 -21.88
C PHE A 12 10.87 6.17 -21.03
N LYS A 13 11.84 7.06 -21.27
CA LYS A 13 13.10 7.11 -20.50
C LYS A 13 12.84 7.50 -19.04
N TYR A 14 11.97 8.48 -18.81
CA TYR A 14 11.62 8.93 -17.47
C TYR A 14 10.81 7.88 -16.70
N LYS A 15 9.83 7.25 -17.34
CA LYS A 15 9.02 6.19 -16.70
C LYS A 15 9.89 4.96 -16.34
N ARG A 16 10.85 4.58 -17.20
CA ARG A 16 11.81 3.51 -16.91
C ARG A 16 12.70 3.83 -15.71
N ARG A 17 13.25 5.06 -15.65
CA ARG A 17 14.09 5.48 -14.51
C ARG A 17 13.30 5.50 -13.21
N ALA A 18 12.08 6.03 -13.23
CA ALA A 18 11.20 6.04 -12.06
C ALA A 18 10.89 4.62 -11.57
N LEU A 19 10.60 3.68 -12.49
CA LEU A 19 10.38 2.28 -12.16
C LEU A 19 11.61 1.66 -11.48
N VAL A 20 12.80 1.81 -12.08
CA VAL A 20 14.05 1.27 -11.51
C VAL A 20 14.31 1.82 -10.12
N LEU A 21 14.16 3.14 -9.90
CA LEU A 21 14.32 3.74 -8.58
C LEU A 21 13.30 3.18 -7.57
N SER A 22 12.04 2.99 -7.96
CA SER A 22 11.00 2.44 -7.06
C SER A 22 11.20 0.95 -6.74
N SER A 23 11.80 0.19 -7.65
CA SER A 23 12.01 -1.25 -7.47
C SER A 23 13.11 -1.58 -6.46
N ILE A 24 14.08 -0.68 -6.24
CA ILE A 24 15.18 -0.90 -5.29
C ILE A 24 14.67 -1.15 -3.86
N PRO A 25 13.89 -0.25 -3.23
CA PRO A 25 13.39 -0.47 -1.87
C PRO A 25 12.39 -1.64 -1.82
N SER A 26 11.61 -1.85 -2.88
CA SER A 26 10.66 -2.98 -2.96
C SER A 26 11.37 -4.33 -2.98
N GLY A 27 12.47 -4.45 -3.75
CA GLY A 27 13.27 -5.66 -3.83
C GLY A 27 14.04 -5.93 -2.53
N LEU A 28 14.59 -4.88 -1.92
CA LEU A 28 15.28 -4.98 -0.63
C LEU A 28 14.34 -5.50 0.47
N ALA A 29 13.12 -4.97 0.52
CA ALA A 29 12.10 -5.43 1.47
C ALA A 29 11.70 -6.90 1.24
N GLY A 30 11.63 -7.35 -0.02
CA GLY A 30 11.39 -8.76 -0.34
C GLY A 30 12.53 -9.68 0.13
N CYS A 31 13.79 -9.29 -0.14
CA CYS A 31 14.96 -10.04 0.32
C CYS A 31 15.01 -10.15 1.85
N ILE A 32 14.79 -9.05 2.57
CA ILE A 32 14.83 -9.06 4.03
C ILE A 32 13.70 -9.92 4.61
N PHE A 33 12.54 -9.94 3.96
CA PHE A 33 11.41 -10.77 4.37
C PHE A 33 11.73 -12.27 4.24
N VAL A 34 12.33 -12.69 3.12
CA VAL A 34 12.74 -14.10 2.93
C VAL A 34 13.82 -14.51 3.93
N LEU A 35 14.81 -13.65 4.18
CA LEU A 35 15.84 -13.89 5.19
C LEU A 35 15.26 -14.01 6.60
N TYR A 36 14.22 -13.25 6.91
CA TYR A 36 13.51 -13.33 8.19
C TYR A 36 12.64 -14.59 8.29
N ALA A 37 11.95 -14.98 7.22
CA ALA A 37 11.10 -16.17 7.20
C ALA A 37 11.91 -17.47 7.27
N GLY A 38 13.12 -17.50 6.71
CA GLY A 38 14.01 -18.66 6.73
C GLY A 38 13.60 -19.81 5.80
N TYR A 39 12.45 -19.71 5.14
CA TYR A 39 11.94 -20.65 4.13
C TYR A 39 11.06 -19.92 3.11
N ILE A 40 10.88 -20.53 1.94
CA ILE A 40 10.07 -19.98 0.85
C ILE A 40 8.95 -20.97 0.53
N ASP A 41 7.76 -20.66 1.04
CA ASP A 41 6.52 -21.33 0.64
C ASP A 41 5.67 -20.37 -0.20
N PRO A 42 5.13 -20.82 -1.35
CA PRO A 42 4.35 -19.97 -2.26
C PRO A 42 3.12 -19.37 -1.58
N ASP A 43 2.51 -20.08 -0.64
CA ASP A 43 1.40 -19.57 0.15
C ASP A 43 1.84 -18.45 1.12
N THR A 44 2.99 -18.61 1.76
CA THR A 44 3.53 -17.63 2.73
C THR A 44 4.01 -16.34 2.06
N VAL A 45 4.57 -16.45 0.84
CA VAL A 45 5.11 -15.31 0.07
C VAL A 45 4.11 -14.66 -0.89
N LEU A 46 3.19 -15.44 -1.48
CA LEU A 46 2.24 -15.00 -2.51
C LEU A 46 0.78 -15.26 -2.13
N GLY A 47 0.51 -15.61 -0.87
CA GLY A 47 -0.85 -15.76 -0.36
C GLY A 47 -1.67 -14.49 -0.56
N HIS A 48 -2.98 -14.65 -0.70
CA HIS A 48 -3.91 -13.55 -1.03
C HIS A 48 -3.79 -12.37 -0.06
N ASP A 49 -3.60 -12.65 1.23
CA ASP A 49 -3.34 -11.64 2.24
C ASP A 49 -2.13 -10.77 1.90
N LYS A 50 -1.02 -11.34 1.43
CA LYS A 50 0.23 -10.61 1.16
C LYS A 50 0.17 -9.78 -0.12
N THR A 51 -0.55 -10.26 -1.13
CA THR A 51 -0.71 -9.55 -2.41
C THR A 51 -1.67 -8.36 -2.30
N LEU A 52 -2.75 -8.50 -1.51
CA LEU A 52 -3.77 -7.46 -1.38
C LEU A 52 -3.37 -6.34 -0.39
N LEU A 53 -2.65 -6.68 0.66
CA LEU A 53 -2.23 -5.73 1.71
C LEU A 53 -1.53 -4.46 1.20
N PRO A 54 -0.50 -4.51 0.33
CA PRO A 54 0.15 -3.30 -0.16
C PRO A 54 -0.77 -2.45 -1.03
N VAL A 55 -1.70 -3.06 -1.76
CA VAL A 55 -2.72 -2.34 -2.55
C VAL A 55 -3.66 -1.58 -1.61
N VAL A 56 -4.13 -2.23 -0.56
CA VAL A 56 -5.03 -1.63 0.44
C VAL A 56 -4.34 -0.49 1.19
N ILE A 57 -3.08 -0.67 1.60
CA ILE A 57 -2.27 0.36 2.25
C ILE A 57 -2.07 1.58 1.33
N ALA A 58 -1.77 1.36 0.04
CA ALA A 58 -1.62 2.43 -0.93
C ALA A 58 -2.94 3.18 -1.16
N MET A 59 -4.07 2.46 -1.21
CA MET A 59 -5.41 3.06 -1.36
C MET A 59 -5.81 3.87 -0.12
N LEU A 60 -5.60 3.34 1.09
CA LEU A 60 -5.84 4.03 2.36
C LEU A 60 -5.01 5.32 2.50
N GLY A 61 -3.75 5.25 2.07
CA GLY A 61 -2.82 6.37 2.08
C GLY A 61 -3.15 7.48 1.07
N GLY A 62 -3.73 7.12 -0.08
CA GLY A 62 -4.06 8.01 -1.18
C GLY A 62 -3.13 7.83 -2.38
N SER A 63 -3.70 7.51 -3.54
CA SER A 63 -3.00 7.06 -4.78
C SER A 63 -2.22 8.13 -5.55
N GLY A 64 -1.89 9.28 -4.93
CA GLY A 64 -1.24 10.41 -5.61
C GLY A 64 -0.16 11.14 -4.79
N GLN A 65 0.08 10.74 -3.54
CA GLN A 65 1.02 11.42 -2.65
C GLN A 65 2.23 10.52 -2.35
N LEU A 66 3.46 11.08 -2.45
CA LEU A 66 4.70 10.33 -2.17
C LEU A 66 4.70 9.69 -0.76
N PHE A 67 4.09 10.37 0.21
CA PHE A 67 3.99 9.93 1.61
C PHE A 67 2.68 9.18 1.95
N GLY A 68 1.78 9.02 0.98
CA GLY A 68 0.50 8.33 1.17
C GLY A 68 0.68 6.91 1.70
N PRO A 69 1.46 6.03 1.04
CA PRO A 69 1.64 4.64 1.45
C PRO A 69 2.23 4.48 2.85
N ILE A 70 3.12 5.40 3.27
CA ILE A 70 3.74 5.37 4.60
C ILE A 70 2.68 5.61 5.67
N VAL A 71 1.87 6.66 5.51
CA VAL A 71 0.79 6.99 6.46
C VAL A 71 -0.30 5.92 6.44
N GLY A 72 -0.68 5.43 5.26
CA GLY A 72 -1.60 4.31 5.10
C GLY A 72 -1.12 3.06 5.85
N GLY A 73 0.19 2.77 5.78
CA GLY A 73 0.80 1.62 6.46
C GLY A 73 0.80 1.77 7.98
N VAL A 74 1.09 2.96 8.50
CA VAL A 74 1.04 3.25 9.94
C VAL A 74 -0.38 3.11 10.49
N ILE A 75 -1.36 3.65 9.79
CA ILE A 75 -2.77 3.59 10.21
C ILE A 75 -3.28 2.16 10.15
N PHE A 76 -3.01 1.47 9.05
CA PHE A 76 -3.37 0.06 8.90
C PHE A 76 -2.72 -0.80 9.97
N ARG A 77 -1.44 -0.57 10.30
CA ARG A 77 -0.76 -1.28 11.39
C ARG A 77 -1.37 -0.97 12.76
N GLY A 78 -1.77 0.28 13.00
CA GLY A 78 -2.47 0.68 14.22
C GLY A 78 -3.81 -0.03 14.38
N ILE A 79 -4.58 -0.12 13.30
CA ILE A 79 -5.85 -0.88 13.26
C ILE A 79 -5.59 -2.37 13.50
N ASP A 80 -4.59 -2.95 12.83
CA ASP A 80 -4.21 -4.37 12.98
C ASP A 80 -3.85 -4.71 14.44
N VAL A 81 -3.06 -3.86 15.08
CA VAL A 81 -2.65 -4.04 16.48
C VAL A 81 -3.82 -3.83 17.44
N ALA A 82 -4.63 -2.79 17.23
CA ALA A 82 -5.82 -2.55 18.06
C ALA A 82 -6.81 -3.71 17.96
N LEU A 83 -7.05 -4.21 16.75
CA LEU A 83 -7.98 -5.31 16.53
C LEU A 83 -7.48 -6.61 17.17
N LYS A 84 -6.17 -6.91 17.09
CA LYS A 84 -5.56 -8.06 17.77
C LYS A 84 -5.66 -7.96 19.29
N ASN A 85 -5.42 -6.77 19.85
CA ASN A 85 -5.46 -6.55 21.30
C ASN A 85 -6.88 -6.60 21.87
N TYR A 86 -7.88 -6.06 21.16
CA TYR A 86 -9.26 -6.02 21.64
C TYR A 86 -10.03 -7.31 21.37
N LEU A 87 -9.70 -8.04 20.30
CA LEU A 87 -10.51 -9.18 19.86
C LEU A 87 -9.97 -10.54 20.32
N LEU A 88 -8.70 -10.65 20.77
CA LEU A 88 -8.03 -11.88 21.23
C LEU A 88 -8.20 -13.13 20.32
N LEU A 89 -8.70 -12.98 19.09
CA LEU A 89 -8.95 -14.08 18.18
C LEU A 89 -7.66 -14.43 17.42
N PRO A 90 -7.09 -15.64 17.61
CA PRO A 90 -6.09 -16.18 16.70
C PRO A 90 -6.71 -16.34 15.31
N ILE A 91 -6.02 -15.82 14.29
CA ILE A 91 -6.43 -15.64 12.88
C ILE A 91 -6.87 -16.99 12.27
N PRO A 92 -7.90 -17.10 11.37
CA PRO A 92 -8.33 -16.12 10.35
C PRO A 92 -9.84 -15.86 10.30
N ALA A 93 -10.25 -14.61 10.56
CA ALA A 93 -11.49 -14.08 10.02
C ALA A 93 -11.18 -13.17 8.82
N LEU A 94 -10.64 -13.76 7.75
CA LEU A 94 -10.44 -13.12 6.45
C LEU A 94 -11.68 -12.34 6.00
N GLY A 95 -12.88 -12.85 6.32
CA GLY A 95 -14.15 -12.18 6.07
C GLY A 95 -14.34 -10.88 6.86
N ILE A 96 -14.07 -10.87 8.16
CA ILE A 96 -14.22 -9.66 9.01
C ILE A 96 -13.14 -8.63 8.68
N TYR A 97 -11.91 -9.08 8.44
CA TYR A 97 -10.82 -8.20 8.03
C TYR A 97 -11.11 -7.57 6.67
N GLY A 98 -11.57 -8.39 5.70
CA GLY A 98 -12.03 -7.94 4.40
C GLY A 98 -13.20 -6.96 4.49
N LEU A 99 -14.17 -7.19 5.37
CA LEU A 99 -15.34 -6.32 5.54
C LEU A 99 -14.98 -4.97 6.19
N ILE A 100 -14.06 -4.97 7.15
CA ILE A 100 -13.51 -3.75 7.76
C ILE A 100 -12.71 -2.96 6.73
N LEU A 101 -11.86 -3.64 5.95
CA LEU A 101 -11.09 -3.01 4.88
C LEU A 101 -11.98 -2.48 3.76
N MET A 102 -13.02 -3.22 3.41
CA MET A 102 -14.03 -2.80 2.43
C MET A 102 -14.80 -1.59 2.96
N GLY A 103 -15.18 -1.58 4.24
CA GLY A 103 -15.78 -0.43 4.90
C GLY A 103 -14.88 0.81 4.88
N LEU A 104 -13.61 0.65 5.24
CA LEU A 104 -12.61 1.74 5.19
C LEU A 104 -12.40 2.26 3.76
N GLY A 105 -12.32 1.36 2.78
CA GLY A 105 -12.21 1.72 1.36
C GLY A 105 -13.45 2.44 0.83
N LEU A 106 -14.65 2.03 1.26
CA LEU A 106 -15.92 2.62 0.82
C LEU A 106 -16.19 3.99 1.45
N PHE A 107 -15.86 4.16 2.73
CA PHE A 107 -16.05 5.43 3.45
C PHE A 107 -14.94 6.45 3.18
N MET A 108 -13.73 6.01 2.78
CA MET A 108 -12.59 6.90 2.51
C MET A 108 -11.87 6.62 1.17
N PRO A 109 -12.59 6.59 0.03
CA PRO A 109 -12.07 6.09 -1.26
C PRO A 109 -10.97 6.96 -1.89
N LYS A 110 -10.74 8.18 -1.38
CA LYS A 110 -9.66 9.07 -1.86
C LYS A 110 -8.39 9.00 -1.01
N GLY A 111 -8.39 8.20 0.05
CA GLY A 111 -7.30 8.13 1.03
C GLY A 111 -7.28 9.31 2.01
N ILE A 112 -6.71 9.08 3.18
CA ILE A 112 -6.73 10.02 4.32
C ILE A 112 -6.00 11.33 3.98
N LEU A 113 -4.88 11.26 3.25
CA LEU A 113 -4.12 12.46 2.89
C LEU A 113 -4.79 13.34 1.83
N ASN A 114 -5.67 12.78 0.99
CA ASN A 114 -6.33 13.58 -0.05
C ASN A 114 -7.37 14.53 0.55
N ARG A 115 -8.00 14.15 1.68
CA ARG A 115 -8.84 15.07 2.48
C ARG A 115 -8.02 16.19 3.15
N VAL A 116 -6.82 15.90 3.61
CA VAL A 116 -5.93 16.90 4.25
C VAL A 116 -5.32 17.85 3.23
N SER A 117 -4.88 17.33 2.08
CA SER A 117 -4.30 18.15 1.00
C SER A 117 -5.32 19.07 0.33
N LYS A 118 -6.62 18.71 0.34
CA LYS A 118 -7.68 19.59 -0.19
C LYS A 118 -8.04 20.73 0.78
N LYS A 119 -7.86 20.52 2.08
CA LYS A 119 -8.11 21.55 3.12
C LYS A 119 -7.00 22.60 3.23
N HIS A 120 -5.82 22.38 2.63
CA HIS A 120 -4.75 23.39 2.54
C HIS A 120 -4.84 24.24 1.26
N LYS A 121 -5.88 24.04 0.45
CA LYS A 121 -6.15 24.79 -0.78
C LYS A 121 -7.48 25.57 -0.75
N GLU A 122 -8.13 25.61 0.41
CA GLU A 122 -9.27 26.49 0.74
C GLU A 122 -8.84 27.50 1.81
#